data_AF-A0A4R4YIX7-F1
#
_entry.id   AF-A0A4R4YIX7-F1
#
_cell.length_a   1.000
_cell.length_b   1.000
_cell.length_c   1.000
_cell.angle_alpha   90.00
_cell.angle_beta   90.00
_cell.angle_gamma   90.00
#
_symmetry.space_group_name_H-M   'P 1'
#
loop_
_entity.id
_entity.type
_entity.pdbx_description
1 polymer ?
#
loop_
_entity_poly.entity_id
_entity_poly.type
_entity_poly.pdbx_seq_one_letter_code
_entity_poly.pdbx_strand_id
1 'polypeptide(L)'
;MIAQSDIGHRTEDGRPDLRIAALWVESAPSLGPGETASVRLAPLRPEHWRHLKVGGLITMYEAQPVAGLAEIIELLPPVLHLPPRTAPTE
;
A
#
# COMPACT_ATOMS: atom_id res chain seq x y z
N MET A 1 7.27 8.85 -1.32
CA MET A 1 7.50 8.84 0.15
C MET A 1 7.35 7.41 0.66
N ILE A 2 7.82 7.10 1.87
CA ILE A 2 7.43 5.84 2.55
C ILE A 2 6.37 6.18 3.58
N ALA A 3 5.30 5.40 3.62
CA ALA A 3 4.23 5.54 4.59
C ALA A 3 4.09 4.23 5.36
N GLN A 4 3.69 4.34 6.62
CA GLN A 4 3.29 3.22 7.44
C GLN A 4 1.77 3.10 7.39
N SER A 5 1.23 1.90 7.28
CA SER A 5 -0.22 1.68 7.25
C SER A 5 -0.64 0.59 8.23
N ASP A 6 -1.66 0.87 9.03
CA ASP A 6 -2.40 -0.17 9.73
C ASP A 6 -3.38 -0.80 8.75
N ILE A 7 -3.10 -2.05 8.39
CA ILE A 7 -3.88 -2.85 7.46
C ILE A 7 -4.77 -3.88 8.18
N GLY A 8 -5.07 -3.64 9.46
CA GLY A 8 -5.96 -4.48 10.27
C GLY A 8 -5.25 -5.64 10.98
N HIS A 9 -3.92 -5.64 11.03
CA HIS A 9 -3.16 -6.64 11.78
C HIS A 9 -2.76 -6.07 13.15
N ARG A 10 -2.75 -6.91 14.18
CA ARG A 10 -2.38 -6.52 15.55
C ARG A 10 -1.12 -7.27 15.98
N THR A 11 -0.25 -6.61 16.72
CA THR A 11 0.87 -7.26 17.40
C THR A 11 0.36 -8.10 18.57
N GLU A 12 1.21 -8.98 19.11
CA GLU A 12 0.87 -9.80 20.29
C GLU A 12 0.42 -8.94 21.48
N ASP A 13 1.01 -7.75 21.62
CA ASP A 13 0.65 -6.74 22.64
C ASP A 13 -0.63 -5.94 22.31
N GLY A 14 -1.37 -6.30 21.26
CA GLY A 14 -2.61 -5.64 20.83
C GLY A 14 -2.42 -4.29 20.12
N ARG A 15 -1.18 -3.89 19.80
CA ARG A 15 -0.90 -2.65 19.07
C ARG A 15 -1.18 -2.82 17.57
N PRO A 16 -1.51 -1.75 16.83
CA PRO A 16 -1.58 -1.82 15.36
C PRO A 16 -0.22 -2.24 14.78
N ASP A 17 -0.21 -3.31 13.99
CA ASP A 17 0.99 -3.79 13.29
C ASP A 17 1.16 -2.99 12.00
N LEU A 18 1.86 -1.86 12.14
CA LEU A 18 2.11 -0.91 11.06
C LEU A 18 3.02 -1.53 9.99
N ARG A 19 2.54 -1.60 8.76
CA ARG A 19 3.31 -2.09 7.61
C ARG A 19 3.87 -0.93 6.79
N ILE A 20 5.14 -1.04 6.42
CA ILE A 20 5.80 -0.03 5.58
C ILE A 20 5.50 -0.31 4.11
N ALA A 21 5.04 0.71 3.40
CA ALA A 21 4.86 0.74 1.95
C ALA A 21 5.43 2.02 1.35
N ALA A 22 5.87 1.94 0.10
CA ALA A 22 6.14 3.12 -0.68
C ALA A 22 4.81 3.73 -1.16
N LEU A 23 4.68 5.05 -1.05
CA LEU A 23 3.50 5.83 -1.37
C LEU A 23 3.83 6.85 -2.47
N TRP A 24 2.95 6.90 -3.48
CA TRP A 24 2.96 7.92 -4.53
C TRP A 24 1.56 8.50 -4.68
N VAL A 25 1.46 9.82 -4.63
CA VAL A 25 0.22 10.54 -4.95
C VAL A 25 0.16 10.70 -6.46
N GLU A 26 -0.95 10.31 -7.08
CA GLU A 26 -1.08 10.41 -8.55
C GLU A 26 -1.47 11.81 -9.01
N SER A 27 -2.34 12.47 -8.26
CA SER A 27 -2.95 13.73 -8.72
C SER A 27 -2.21 14.99 -8.30
N ALA A 28 -1.35 14.95 -7.28
CA ALA A 28 -0.71 16.14 -6.74
C ALA A 28 0.68 15.85 -6.14
N PRO A 29 1.62 16.82 -6.18
CA PRO A 29 2.92 16.68 -5.54
C PRO A 29 2.84 16.64 -3.99
N SER A 30 1.75 17.11 -3.40
CA SER A 30 1.49 17.10 -1.96
C SER A 30 -0.01 17.03 -1.67
N LEU A 31 -0.37 16.40 -0.55
CA LEU A 31 -1.73 16.39 -0.03
C LEU A 31 -1.79 17.25 1.24
N GLY A 32 -2.69 18.23 1.27
CA GLY A 32 -2.94 19.06 2.45
C GLY A 32 -3.86 18.38 3.48
N PRO A 33 -3.91 18.89 4.73
CA PRO A 33 -4.85 18.38 5.74
C PRO A 33 -6.31 18.51 5.29
N GLY A 34 -7.06 17.41 5.35
CA GLY A 34 -8.47 17.35 4.94
C GLY A 34 -8.69 17.19 3.43
N GLU A 35 -7.63 17.20 2.64
CA GLU A 35 -7.71 16.89 1.21
C GLU A 35 -7.77 15.37 0.98
N THR A 36 -8.34 14.97 -0.15
CA THR A 36 -8.44 13.57 -0.58
C THR A 36 -7.82 13.46 -1.96
N ALA A 37 -6.97 12.46 -2.17
CA ALA A 37 -6.48 12.10 -3.49
C ALA A 37 -6.29 10.60 -3.64
N SER A 38 -6.24 10.16 -4.90
CA SER A 38 -5.82 8.82 -5.25
C SER A 38 -4.31 8.68 -5.04
N VAL A 39 -3.94 7.64 -4.29
CA VAL A 39 -2.56 7.30 -4.00
C VAL A 39 -2.29 5.84 -4.34
N ARG A 40 -1.12 5.56 -4.88
CA ARG A 40 -0.62 4.20 -5.06
C ARG A 40 0.26 3.81 -3.90
N LEU A 41 0.01 2.60 -3.39
CA LEU A 41 0.81 1.96 -2.35
C LEU A 41 1.53 0.75 -2.95
N ALA A 42 2.86 0.70 -2.85
CA ALA A 42 3.63 -0.51 -3.13
C ALA A 42 4.18 -1.08 -1.82
N PRO A 43 3.73 -2.28 -1.42
CA PRO A 43 4.22 -2.91 -0.21
C PRO A 43 5.68 -3.35 -0.37
N LEU A 44 6.50 -3.08 0.65
CA LEU A 44 7.86 -3.64 0.72
C LEU A 44 7.84 -5.16 0.90
N ARG A 45 6.81 -5.69 1.57
CA ARG A 45 6.54 -7.14 1.70
C ARG A 45 5.12 -7.46 1.22
N PRO A 46 4.94 -7.89 -0.04
CA PRO A 46 3.62 -8.15 -0.62
C PRO A 46 2.80 -9.20 0.13
N GLU A 47 3.46 -10.17 0.77
CA GLU A 47 2.83 -11.27 1.51
C GLU A 47 1.87 -10.79 2.61
N HIS A 48 2.23 -9.70 3.29
CA HIS A 48 1.43 -9.14 4.37
C HIS A 48 0.23 -8.31 3.87
N TRP A 49 0.14 -8.06 2.57
CA TRP A 49 -0.90 -7.21 1.96
C TRP A 49 -1.90 -8.05 1.15
N ARG A 50 -1.75 -9.39 1.14
CA ARG A 50 -2.60 -10.31 0.36
C ARG A 50 -4.04 -10.38 0.86
N HIS A 51 -4.32 -10.00 2.09
CA HIS A 51 -5.68 -9.99 2.66
C HIS A 51 -6.47 -8.72 2.34
N LEU A 52 -5.83 -7.73 1.72
CA LEU A 52 -6.48 -6.50 1.32
C LEU A 52 -7.55 -6.77 0.26
N LYS A 53 -8.63 -6.00 0.33
CA LYS A 53 -9.77 -6.08 -0.58
C LYS A 53 -10.21 -4.67 -0.96
N VAL A 54 -10.75 -4.53 -2.17
CA VAL A 54 -11.42 -3.30 -2.59
C VAL A 54 -12.57 -3.00 -1.62
N GLY A 55 -12.71 -1.72 -1.23
CA GLY A 55 -13.59 -1.26 -0.16
C GLY A 55 -13.02 -1.43 1.26
N GLY A 56 -11.80 -1.97 1.39
CA GLY A 56 -11.11 -2.08 2.67
C GLY A 56 -10.56 -0.72 3.11
N LEU A 57 -10.78 -0.36 4.36
CA LEU A 57 -10.21 0.84 4.98
C LEU A 57 -8.87 0.51 5.63
N ILE A 58 -7.87 1.34 5.37
CA ILE A 58 -6.55 1.29 6.00
C ILE A 58 -6.23 2.66 6.61
N THR A 59 -5.47 2.67 7.69
CA THR A 59 -5.06 3.92 8.34
C THR A 59 -3.61 4.22 7.98
N MET A 60 -3.33 5.43 7.51
CA MET A 60 -2.00 5.86 7.11
C MET A 60 -1.31 6.66 8.22
N TYR A 61 0.00 6.43 8.38
CA TYR A 61 0.89 7.05 9.34
C TYR A 61 2.16 7.50 8.59
N GLU A 62 2.43 8.80 8.52
CA GLU A 62 3.70 9.35 7.98
C GLU A 62 4.67 9.77 9.11
N ALA A 63 4.13 10.04 10.28
CA ALA A 63 4.79 10.14 11.59
C ALA A 63 3.73 9.78 12.64
N GLN A 64 4.04 9.59 13.92
CA GLN A 64 2.96 9.69 14.92
C GLN A 64 2.61 11.19 15.03
N PRO A 65 1.36 11.62 14.79
CA PRO A 65 0.07 10.89 14.75
C PRO A 65 -0.43 10.44 13.36
N VAL A 66 -1.55 9.68 13.33
CA VAL A 66 -2.27 9.26 12.10
C VAL A 66 -2.32 10.40 11.07
N ALA A 67 -1.79 10.14 9.87
CA ALA A 67 -1.73 11.11 8.78
C ALA A 67 -3.03 11.15 7.98
N GLY A 68 -3.75 10.02 7.89
CA GLY A 68 -5.02 9.96 7.17
C GLY A 68 -5.65 8.58 7.15
N LEU A 69 -6.82 8.51 6.54
CA LEU A 69 -7.55 7.26 6.28
C LEU A 69 -7.61 7.06 4.76
N ALA A 70 -7.41 5.83 4.30
CA ALA A 70 -7.45 5.49 2.89
C ALA A 70 -8.38 4.30 2.66
N GLU A 71 -9.18 4.38 1.60
CA GLU A 71 -9.96 3.27 1.09
C GLU A 71 -9.23 2.62 -0.07
N ILE A 72 -9.22 1.29 -0.10
CA ILE A 72 -8.65 0.53 -1.21
C ILE A 72 -9.66 0.54 -2.35
N ILE A 73 -9.38 1.30 -3.40
CA ILE A 73 -10.22 1.37 -4.59
C ILE A 73 -9.81 0.34 -5.67
N GLU A 74 -8.54 -0.06 -5.69
CA GLU A 74 -7.98 -0.97 -6.69
C GLU A 74 -6.85 -1.82 -6.08
N LEU A 75 -6.73 -3.07 -6.52
CA LEU A 75 -5.63 -3.96 -6.19
C LEU A 75 -4.96 -4.44 -7.46
N LEU A 76 -3.73 -4.00 -7.68
CA LEU A 76 -2.93 -4.46 -8.80
C LEU A 76 -2.19 -5.75 -8.41
N PRO A 77 -2.28 -6.83 -9.20
CA PRO A 77 -1.49 -8.03 -8.95
C PRO A 77 0.00 -7.69 -9.08
N PRO A 78 0.90 -8.37 -8.34
CA PRO A 78 2.33 -8.24 -8.59
C PRO A 78 2.59 -8.55 -10.06
N VAL A 79 3.27 -7.65 -10.76
CA VAL A 79 3.65 -7.87 -12.15
C VAL A 79 4.50 -9.13 -12.17
N LEU A 80 3.91 -10.24 -12.60
CA LEU A 80 4.64 -11.45 -12.93
C LEU A 80 5.55 -11.06 -14.08
N HIS A 81 6.83 -10.87 -13.77
CA HIS A 81 7.85 -10.75 -14.79
C HIS A 81 7.93 -12.11 -15.49
N LEU A 82 7.10 -12.29 -16.52
CA LEU A 82 7.23 -13.44 -17.41
C LEU A 82 8.63 -13.31 -18.04
N PRO A 83 9.52 -14.30 -17.87
CA PRO A 83 10.78 -14.28 -18.60
C PRO A 83 10.45 -14.22 -20.11
N PRO A 84 11.26 -13.52 -20.93
CA PRO A 84 11.09 -13.59 -22.37
C PRO A 84 11.09 -15.06 -22.75
N ARG A 85 10.01 -15.51 -23.41
CA ARG A 85 9.90 -16.89 -23.89
C ARG A 85 11.16 -17.14 -24.71
N THR A 86 12.05 -17.99 -24.22
CA THR A 86 13.23 -18.40 -24.98
C THR A 86 12.68 -18.99 -26.28
N ALA A 87 12.93 -18.29 -27.39
CA ALA A 87 12.68 -18.84 -28.71
C ALA A 87 13.46 -20.16 -28.78
N PRO A 88 12.88 -21.24 -29.32
CA PRO A 88 13.66 -22.43 -29.57
C PRO A 88 14.81 -22.06 -30.50
N THR A 89 16.05 -22.28 -30.05
CA THR A 89 17.21 -22.27 -30.92
C THR A 89 17.02 -23.39 -31.94
N GLU A 90 16.81 -23.03 -33.20
CA GLU A 90 16.95 -23.93 -34.35
C GLU A 90 18.42 -24.17 -34.66
#